data_AF-A0A2E0BG61-F1
#
_entry.id   AF-A0A2E0BG61-F1
#
_cell.length_a   1.000
_cell.length_b   1.000
_cell.length_c   1.000
_cell.angle_alpha   90.00
_cell.angle_beta   90.00
_cell.angle_gamma   90.00
#
_symmetry.space_group_name_H-M   'P 1'
#
loop_
_entity.id
_entity.type
_entity.pdbx_description
1 polymer ?
#
loop_
_entity_poly.entity_id
_entity_poly.type
_entity_poly.pdbx_seq_one_letter_code
_entity_poly.pdbx_strand_id
1 'polypeptide(L)'
;MDATLTFDIDDVEDMQVFRQFAEKVATTYDNVWIRKSSSGDGFHLKITGQTDYDEKTGRMIVADKLFNAEDVISLRDNEEEECRGRLTGDRGRLKVGLQVGRLFGVKSGKSAGEWLPIEAFFKDESILNH
;
A
#
# COMPACT_ATOMS: atom_id res chain seq x y z
N MET A 1 -15.32 -7.69 -10.33
CA MET A 1 -14.18 -8.33 -9.64
C MET A 1 -13.76 -7.40 -8.54
N ASP A 2 -13.45 -7.96 -7.37
CA ASP A 2 -13.07 -7.16 -6.21
C ASP A 2 -11.55 -7.16 -6.05
N ALA A 3 -11.00 -6.04 -5.58
CA ALA A 3 -9.58 -5.84 -5.36
C ALA A 3 -9.30 -4.95 -4.15
N THR A 4 -8.11 -5.11 -3.57
CA THR A 4 -7.60 -4.19 -2.54
C THR A 4 -7.02 -2.95 -3.18
N LEU A 5 -7.31 -1.78 -2.62
CA LEU A 5 -6.64 -0.54 -3.01
C LEU A 5 -5.24 -0.50 -2.36
N THR A 6 -4.22 -0.52 -3.22
CA THR A 6 -2.82 -0.45 -2.81
C THR A 6 -2.06 0.54 -3.68
N PHE A 7 -1.15 1.28 -3.06
CA PHE A 7 -0.21 2.16 -3.74
C PHE A 7 1.20 1.61 -3.60
N ASP A 8 1.97 1.70 -4.68
CA ASP A 8 3.36 1.27 -4.75
C ASP A 8 4.18 2.43 -5.28
N ILE A 9 5.00 2.98 -4.38
CA ILE A 9 5.79 4.18 -4.57
C ILE A 9 7.22 3.70 -4.62
N ASP A 10 7.73 3.56 -5.84
CA ASP A 10 9.12 3.20 -6.11
C ASP A 10 10.01 4.46 -6.04
N ASP A 11 11.29 4.25 -5.73
CA ASP A 11 12.36 5.25 -5.82
C ASP A 11 12.01 6.61 -5.16
N VAL A 12 11.68 6.60 -3.87
CA VAL A 12 11.38 7.85 -3.13
C VAL A 12 12.66 8.66 -2.95
N GLU A 13 12.86 9.64 -3.83
CA GLU A 13 13.97 10.59 -3.77
C GLU A 13 13.71 11.74 -2.79
N ASP A 14 12.45 12.18 -2.67
CA ASP A 14 12.02 13.27 -1.78
C ASP A 14 11.02 12.76 -0.73
N MET A 15 11.52 12.61 0.50
CA MET A 15 10.73 12.19 1.65
C MET A 15 9.61 13.17 2.03
N GLN A 16 9.75 14.46 1.71
CA GLN A 16 8.72 15.44 1.99
C GLN A 16 7.54 15.30 1.01
N VAL A 17 7.81 15.09 -0.27
CA VAL A 17 6.77 14.80 -1.28
C VAL A 17 6.05 13.50 -0.94
N PHE A 18 6.80 12.44 -0.63
CA PHE A 18 6.21 11.17 -0.21
C PHE A 18 5.31 11.32 1.03
N ARG A 19 5.77 12.08 2.04
CA ARG A 19 4.99 12.33 3.25
C ARG A 19 3.69 13.06 2.93
N GLN A 20 3.72 14.08 2.06
CA GLN A 20 2.50 14.79 1.65
C GLN A 20 1.51 13.86 0.94
N PHE A 21 2.00 13.00 0.05
CA PHE A 21 1.17 11.98 -0.62
C PHE A 21 0.55 11.01 0.40
N ALA A 22 1.38 10.47 1.30
CA ALA A 22 0.93 9.52 2.31
C ALA A 22 -0.09 10.15 3.28
N GLU A 23 0.12 11.41 3.69
CA GLU A 23 -0.83 12.17 4.52
C GLU A 23 -2.13 12.49 3.76
N LYS A 24 -2.08 12.79 2.46
CA LYS A 24 -3.26 12.93 1.59
C LYS A 24 -4.07 11.62 1.56
N VAL A 25 -3.41 10.48 1.38
CA VAL A 25 -4.06 9.16 1.40
C VAL A 25 -4.68 8.88 2.77
N ALA A 26 -3.97 9.15 3.87
CA ALA A 26 -4.46 9.00 5.24
C ALA A 26 -5.66 9.90 5.57
N THR A 27 -5.75 11.08 4.96
CA THR A 27 -6.88 12.00 5.13
C THR A 27 -8.09 11.57 4.29
N THR A 28 -7.85 10.89 3.17
CA THR A 28 -8.89 10.44 2.23
C THR A 28 -9.52 9.12 2.67
N TYR A 29 -8.75 8.24 3.29
CA TYR A 29 -9.18 6.90 3.68
C TYR A 29 -8.87 6.62 5.14
N ASP A 30 -9.82 6.00 5.84
CA ASP A 30 -9.56 5.39 7.14
C ASP A 30 -8.72 4.10 6.99
N ASN A 31 -8.04 3.70 8.07
CA ASN A 31 -7.29 2.44 8.17
C ASN A 31 -6.25 2.26 7.07
N VAL A 32 -5.40 3.28 6.87
CA VAL A 32 -4.25 3.23 5.96
C VAL A 32 -3.05 2.62 6.67
N TRP A 33 -2.51 1.58 6.05
CA TRP A 33 -1.29 0.91 6.48
C TRP A 33 -0.18 1.19 5.49
N ILE A 34 1.03 1.27 6.02
CA ILE A 34 2.25 1.58 5.30
C ILE A 34 3.33 0.56 5.66
N ARG A 35 4.20 0.25 4.71
CA ARG A 35 5.45 -0.48 4.97
C ARG A 35 6.53 -0.06 3.98
N LYS A 36 7.77 -0.33 4.35
CA LYS A 36 8.91 -0.26 3.43
C LYS A 36 8.82 -1.37 2.38
N SER A 37 9.03 -1.04 1.11
CA SER A 37 9.01 -2.01 0.02
C SER A 37 10.25 -2.90 0.06
N SER A 38 10.25 -3.99 -0.71
CA SER A 38 11.40 -4.89 -0.77
C SER A 38 12.64 -4.30 -1.46
N SER A 39 12.52 -3.16 -2.17
CA SER A 39 13.67 -2.50 -2.80
C SER A 39 14.59 -1.88 -1.74
N GLY A 40 14.01 -1.35 -0.66
CA GLY A 40 14.71 -0.59 0.38
C GLY A 40 14.56 0.93 0.23
N ASP A 41 14.09 1.42 -0.91
CA ASP A 41 13.98 2.86 -1.19
C ASP A 41 12.55 3.27 -1.59
N GLY A 42 11.62 2.32 -1.57
CA GLY A 42 10.20 2.55 -1.87
C GLY A 42 9.29 2.21 -0.70
N PHE A 43 8.01 2.55 -0.85
CA PHE A 43 6.97 2.30 0.15
C PHE A 43 5.73 1.71 -0.48
N HIS A 44 5.04 0.89 0.30
CA HIS A 44 3.72 0.40 -0.04
C HIS A 44 2.69 1.01 0.90
N LEU A 45 1.57 1.47 0.35
CA LEU A 45 0.38 1.82 1.12
C LEU A 45 -0.75 0.85 0.80
N LYS A 46 -1.58 0.55 1.80
CA LYS A 46 -2.76 -0.32 1.65
C LYS A 46 -3.90 0.22 2.48
N ILE A 47 -5.09 0.26 1.88
CA ILE A 47 -6.32 0.62 2.58
C ILE A 47 -6.96 -0.66 3.06
N THR A 48 -7.25 -0.71 4.35
CA THR A 48 -7.73 -1.93 5.02
C THR A 48 -9.14 -1.75 5.56
N GLY A 49 -9.78 -2.87 5.83
CA GLY A 49 -11.13 -2.93 6.39
C GLY A 49 -11.11 -2.59 7.88
N GLN A 50 -12.13 -3.04 8.60
CA GLN A 50 -12.08 -2.98 10.06
C GLN A 50 -10.92 -3.83 10.58
N THR A 51 -10.31 -3.33 11.65
CA THR A 51 -9.28 -4.02 12.40
C THR A 51 -9.93 -4.64 13.63
N ASP A 52 -9.79 -5.95 13.76
CA ASP A 52 -10.36 -6.71 14.88
C ASP A 52 -9.21 -7.21 15.77
N TYR A 53 -9.39 -7.16 17.09
CA TYR A 53 -8.43 -7.77 18.00
C TYR A 53 -8.77 -9.25 18.18
N ASP A 54 -7.84 -10.14 17.83
CA ASP A 54 -7.96 -11.57 18.11
C ASP A 54 -7.43 -11.87 19.51
N GLU A 55 -8.35 -12.03 20.46
CA GLU A 55 -8.05 -12.35 21.85
C GLU A 55 -7.26 -13.66 22.04
N LYS A 56 -7.35 -14.61 21.09
CA LYS A 56 -6.65 -15.90 21.19
C LYS A 56 -5.18 -15.79 20.83
N THR A 57 -4.86 -14.97 19.82
CA THR A 57 -3.49 -14.79 19.34
C THR A 57 -2.83 -13.53 19.92
N GLY A 58 -3.62 -12.65 20.53
CA GLY A 58 -3.18 -11.36 21.04
C GLY A 58 -2.79 -10.38 19.92
N ARG A 59 -3.25 -10.59 18.69
CA ARG A 59 -2.85 -9.84 17.49
C ARG A 59 -4.03 -9.08 16.90
N MET A 60 -3.74 -7.94 16.30
CA MET A 60 -4.71 -7.26 15.43
C MET A 60 -4.84 -8.03 14.11
N ILE A 61 -6.05 -8.47 13.79
CA ILE A 61 -6.43 -8.95 12.46
C ILE A 61 -6.84 -7.74 11.64
N VAL A 62 -6.18 -7.57 10.50
CA VAL A 62 -6.47 -6.50 9.55
C VAL A 62 -7.22 -7.09 8.37
N ALA A 63 -8.53 -6.86 8.30
CA ALA A 63 -9.33 -7.31 7.19
C ALA A 63 -8.98 -6.56 5.90
N ASP A 64 -9.10 -7.21 4.75
CA ASP A 64 -8.99 -6.51 3.47
C ASP A 64 -10.23 -5.66 3.22
N LYS A 65 -10.04 -4.38 2.88
CA LYS A 65 -11.11 -3.58 2.29
C LYS A 65 -11.13 -3.84 0.79
N LEU A 66 -12.26 -4.36 0.33
CA LEU A 66 -12.47 -4.68 -1.07
C LEU A 66 -13.19 -3.53 -1.77
N PHE A 67 -12.69 -3.22 -2.96
CA PHE A 67 -13.23 -2.21 -3.87
C PHE A 67 -13.52 -2.88 -5.21
N ASN A 68 -14.34 -2.25 -6.04
CA ASN A 68 -14.46 -2.67 -7.43
C ASN A 68 -13.08 -2.50 -8.11
N ALA A 69 -12.62 -3.53 -8.82
CA ALA A 69 -11.33 -3.51 -9.49
C ALA A 69 -11.19 -2.37 -10.52
N GLU A 70 -12.26 -1.97 -11.19
CA GLU A 70 -12.25 -0.82 -12.11
C GLU A 70 -12.03 0.49 -11.34
N ASP A 71 -12.69 0.66 -10.19
CA ASP A 71 -12.49 1.82 -9.33
C ASP A 71 -11.06 1.86 -8.78
N VAL A 72 -10.48 0.73 -8.40
CA VAL A 72 -9.07 0.65 -7.95
C VAL A 72 -8.12 1.13 -9.04
N ILE A 73 -8.34 0.73 -10.30
CA ILE A 73 -7.51 1.18 -11.43
C ILE A 73 -7.70 2.69 -11.66
N SER A 74 -8.94 3.16 -11.67
CA SER A 74 -9.26 4.58 -11.88
C SER A 74 -8.68 5.48 -10.79
N LEU A 75 -8.79 5.08 -9.52
CA LEU A 75 -8.22 5.80 -8.39
C LEU A 75 -6.69 5.90 -8.49
N ARG A 76 -6.02 4.81 -8.87
CA ARG A 76 -4.57 4.78 -9.04
C ARG A 76 -4.07 5.52 -10.28
N ASP A 77 -4.93 5.76 -11.27
CA ASP A 77 -4.54 6.48 -12.48
C ASP A 77 -4.30 7.98 -12.22
N ASN A 78 -5.04 8.52 -11.27
CA ASN A 78 -5.01 9.92 -10.87
C ASN A 78 -3.87 10.26 -9.89
N GLU A 79 -3.14 9.26 -9.39
CA GLU A 79 -2.00 9.48 -8.49
C GLU A 79 -0.69 9.48 -9.30
N GLU A 80 0.11 10.54 -9.15
CA GLU A 80 1.33 10.75 -9.95
C GLU A 80 2.49 9.89 -9.43
N GLU A 81 2.49 9.64 -8.12
CA GLU A 81 3.49 8.91 -7.35
C GLU A 81 3.37 7.38 -7.50
N GLU A 82 2.31 6.90 -8.14
CA GLU A 82 2.06 5.48 -8.35
C GLU A 82 2.95 4.91 -9.47
N CYS A 83 3.54 3.74 -9.23
CA CYS A 83 4.33 3.02 -10.23
C CYS A 83 3.51 2.69 -11.50
N ARG A 84 3.76 3.45 -12.58
CA ARG A 84 3.03 3.32 -13.87
C ARG A 84 3.21 1.96 -14.53
N GLY A 85 4.37 1.33 -14.36
CA GLY A 85 4.63 -0.03 -14.85
C GLY A 85 3.69 -1.04 -14.19
N ARG A 86 3.53 -0.96 -12.86
CA ARG A 86 2.62 -1.82 -12.11
C ARG A 86 1.17 -1.56 -12.48
N LEU A 87 0.75 -0.30 -12.58
CA LEU A 87 -0.59 0.07 -13.00
C LEU A 87 -0.93 -0.46 -14.41
N THR A 88 0.02 -0.38 -15.33
CA THR A 88 -0.13 -0.95 -16.69
C THR A 88 -0.29 -2.47 -16.65
N GLY A 89 0.50 -3.15 -15.81
CA GLY A 89 0.36 -4.59 -15.59
C GLY A 89 -1.01 -4.96 -15.03
N ASP A 90 -1.50 -4.23 -14.04
CA ASP A 90 -2.81 -4.48 -13.43
C ASP A 90 -3.97 -4.22 -14.42
N ARG A 91 -3.87 -3.22 -15.29
CA ARG A 91 -4.83 -3.05 -16.40
C ARG A 91 -4.87 -4.25 -17.33
N GLY A 92 -3.70 -4.80 -17.68
CA GLY A 92 -3.60 -6.01 -18.51
C GLY A 92 -4.26 -7.21 -17.83
N ARG A 93 -4.06 -7.36 -16.52
CA ARG A 93 -4.66 -8.43 -15.69
C ARG A 93 -6.17 -8.30 -15.61
N LEU A 94 -6.69 -7.09 -15.37
CA LEU A 94 -8.12 -6.84 -15.29
C LEU A 94 -8.84 -7.25 -16.59
N LYS A 95 -8.27 -6.90 -17.75
CA LYS A 95 -8.82 -7.24 -19.08
C LYS A 95 -9.01 -8.75 -19.30
N VAL A 96 -8.23 -9.58 -18.62
CA VAL A 96 -8.28 -11.05 -18.72
C VAL A 96 -8.88 -11.70 -17.47
N GLY A 97 -9.52 -10.92 -16.60
CA GLY A 97 -10.21 -11.43 -15.40
C GLY A 97 -9.26 -11.92 -14.31
N LEU A 98 -8.06 -11.35 -14.17
CA LEU A 98 -7.10 -11.67 -13.12
C LEU A 98 -7.06 -10.58 -12.03
N GLN A 99 -6.81 -11.00 -10.79
CA GLN A 99 -6.73 -10.13 -9.61
C GLN A 99 -5.69 -9.00 -9.78
N VAL A 100 -6.07 -7.77 -9.40
CA VAL A 100 -5.25 -6.55 -9.43
C VAL A 100 -4.92 -6.04 -8.03
N GLY A 101 -4.08 -5.02 -7.91
CA GLY A 101 -3.74 -4.39 -6.61
C GLY A 101 -2.75 -5.20 -5.80
N ARG A 102 -2.00 -6.09 -6.45
CA ARG A 102 -0.99 -6.94 -5.79
C ARG A 102 0.23 -6.11 -5.38
N LEU A 103 0.75 -6.43 -4.19
CA LEU A 103 2.03 -5.94 -3.70
C LEU A 103 2.95 -7.14 -3.45
N PHE A 104 4.23 -6.99 -3.75
CA PHE A 104 5.21 -8.05 -3.50
C PHE A 104 5.73 -7.95 -2.06
N GLY A 105 5.60 -9.04 -1.30
CA GLY A 105 6.21 -9.17 0.02
C GLY A 105 7.69 -9.57 -0.05
N VAL A 106 8.10 -10.24 -1.12
CA VAL A 106 9.49 -10.66 -1.37
C VAL A 106 9.81 -10.45 -2.84
N LYS A 107 10.97 -9.85 -3.13
CA LYS A 107 11.49 -9.66 -4.49
C LYS A 107 13.02 -9.83 -4.47
N SER A 108 13.55 -10.66 -5.35
CA SER A 108 15.01 -10.91 -5.46
C SER A 108 15.70 -11.27 -4.14
N GLY A 109 15.05 -12.07 -3.30
CA GLY A 109 15.58 -12.49 -1.99
C GLY A 109 15.47 -11.43 -0.88
N LYS A 110 14.99 -10.22 -1.18
CA LYS A 110 14.72 -9.17 -0.20
C LYS A 110 13.24 -9.17 0.20
N SER A 111 12.97 -9.04 1.49
CA SER A 111 11.62 -8.96 2.04
C SER A 111 11.20 -7.50 2.27
N ALA A 112 9.93 -7.20 2.04
CA ALA A 112 9.31 -5.95 2.47
C ALA A 112 9.22 -5.89 3.99
N GLY A 113 9.18 -4.69 4.56
CA GLY A 113 9.02 -4.46 5.98
C GLY A 113 7.66 -4.89 6.51
N GLU A 114 7.50 -4.80 7.83
CA GLU A 114 6.22 -5.03 8.49
C GLU A 114 5.21 -3.92 8.14
N TRP A 115 3.93 -4.29 8.11
CA TRP A 115 2.85 -3.33 7.97
C TRP A 115 2.65 -2.58 9.28
N LEU A 116 2.60 -1.26 9.21
CA LEU A 116 2.34 -0.38 10.34
C LEU A 116 1.16 0.55 10.02
N PRO A 117 0.34 0.92 11.01
CA PRO A 117 -0.59 2.02 10.84
C PRO A 117 0.17 3.28 10.42
N ILE A 118 -0.35 4.03 9.44
CA ILE A 118 0.35 5.20 8.90
C ILE A 118 0.69 6.25 9.98
N GLU A 119 -0.18 6.40 10.97
CA GLU A 119 0.05 7.28 12.12
C GLU A 119 1.22 6.83 12.99
N ALA A 120 1.39 5.52 13.17
CA ALA A 120 2.50 4.97 13.95
C ALA A 120 3.82 5.12 13.20
N PHE A 121 3.79 4.87 11.88
CA PHE A 121 4.96 5.01 11.01
C PHE A 121 5.54 6.43 11.04
N PHE A 122 4.70 7.47 10.96
CA PHE A 122 5.19 8.86 10.99
C PHE A 122 5.55 9.37 12.39
N LYS A 123 5.12 8.69 13.46
CA LYS A 123 5.53 9.03 14.84
C LYS A 123 6.90 8.44 15.19
N ASP A 124 7.35 7.41 14.48
CA ASP A 124 8.60 6.71 14.74
C ASP A 124 9.65 7.07 13.68
N GLU A 125 10.46 8.09 13.97
CA GLU A 125 11.57 8.52 13.11
C GLU A 125 12.67 7.45 12.92
N SER A 126 12.72 6.41 13.76
CA SER A 126 13.71 5.35 13.61
C SER A 126 13.45 4.47 12.39
N ILE A 127 12.20 4.39 11.94
CA ILE A 127 11.76 3.55 10.81
C ILE A 127 12.13 4.19 9.47
N LEU A 128 12.34 5.51 9.45
CA LEU A 128 12.75 6.26 8.26
C LEU A 128 14.26 6.13 7.96
N ASN A 129 15.07 5.68 8.92
CA ASN A 129 16.54 5.75 8.87
C ASN A 129 17.25 4.40 8.65
N HIS A 130 16.54 3.33 8.34
CA HIS A 130 17.11 1.99 8.13
C HIS A 130 16.83 1.40 6.76
#